data_AF-A0A662MFM9-F1
#
_entry.id   AF-A0A662MFM9-F1
#
_cell.length_a   1.000
_cell.length_b   1.000
_cell.length_c   1.000
_cell.angle_alpha   90.00
_cell.angle_beta   90.00
_cell.angle_gamma   90.00
#
_symmetry.space_group_name_H-M   'P 1'
#
loop_
_entity.id
_entity.type
_entity.pdbx_description
1 polymer ?
#
loop_
_entity_poly.entity_id
_entity_poly.type
_entity_poly.pdbx_seq_one_letter_code
_entity_poly.pdbx_strand_id
1 'polypeptide(L)'
;MAKVKSAYLNEIRGTVAKRLTFRKQKLKADQTLQKIPVPSYTRTTAQDMVRKGYRRLCDIWKTADWLNKEVYANFAKKYEITTFNSFLKYNMPVMSRKPVLYLSLDEGQGTTAHDFSEYQNNGTVYGATWQKLKNGKNVLYFDGVDDWIEIPHSTSLDTQTVTMCVWIYIPPYDFEGCAPIINRNANTNVWEKIPWQLRYCDWGGFSLIIGDGSTAQAIGFRQWEYNKWYFVAGVVTGSELLGYVNGNLKNSVTQNITPYTTTAPLGIARAGERYDKMVVAAVYIYNKALTEKEIKKIYETTKELFE
;
A
#
# COMPACT_ATOMS: atom_id res chain seq x y z
N MET A 1 10.32 -17.39 -27.64
CA MET A 1 9.11 -16.91 -26.95
C MET A 1 8.92 -17.73 -25.68
N ALA A 2 9.42 -17.26 -24.55
CA ALA A 2 9.16 -17.88 -23.26
C ALA A 2 7.75 -17.51 -22.79
N LYS A 3 6.86 -18.51 -22.66
CA LYS A 3 5.57 -18.33 -22.00
C LYS A 3 5.80 -18.37 -20.49
N VAL A 4 5.87 -17.22 -19.85
CA VAL A 4 5.83 -17.14 -18.39
C VAL A 4 4.41 -17.46 -17.93
N LYS A 5 4.21 -18.65 -17.36
CA LYS A 5 2.98 -19.03 -16.63
C LYS A 5 2.92 -18.25 -15.31
N SER A 6 2.49 -16.99 -15.36
CA SER A 6 2.06 -16.24 -14.18
C SER A 6 0.56 -16.45 -14.00
N ALA A 7 0.14 -17.00 -12.86
CA ALA A 7 -1.27 -17.17 -12.51
C ALA A 7 -2.06 -15.85 -12.55
N TYR A 8 -1.38 -14.69 -12.43
CA TYR A 8 -1.98 -13.36 -12.49
C TYR A 8 -2.36 -12.91 -13.91
N LEU A 9 -1.69 -13.44 -14.93
CA LEU A 9 -1.98 -13.12 -16.34
C LEU A 9 -3.03 -14.06 -16.94
N ASN A 10 -3.30 -15.21 -16.31
CA ASN A 10 -4.30 -16.18 -16.79
C ASN A 10 -5.75 -15.72 -16.55
N GLU A 11 -5.98 -14.76 -15.66
CA GLU A 11 -7.30 -14.15 -15.43
C GLU A 11 -7.59 -12.97 -16.37
N ILE A 12 -6.57 -12.45 -17.06
CA ILE A 12 -6.70 -11.42 -18.08
C ILE A 12 -6.74 -12.11 -19.45
N ARG A 13 -7.90 -12.67 -19.82
CA ARG A 13 -8.11 -13.09 -21.22
C ARG A 13 -8.34 -11.85 -22.08
N GLY A 14 -7.28 -11.40 -22.73
CA GLY A 14 -7.31 -10.39 -23.78
C GLY A 14 -6.13 -10.60 -24.72
N THR A 15 -6.37 -11.25 -25.86
CA THR A 15 -5.36 -11.41 -26.91
C THR A 15 -5.13 -10.07 -27.58
N VAL A 16 -4.04 -9.37 -27.23
CA VAL A 16 -3.60 -8.19 -27.99
C VAL A 16 -2.65 -8.65 -29.10
N ALA A 17 -3.00 -8.23 -30.32
CA ALA A 17 -2.26 -8.33 -31.59
C ALA A 17 -2.31 -9.67 -32.36
N LYS A 18 -3.40 -9.88 -33.11
CA LYS A 18 -3.24 -10.19 -34.55
C LYS A 18 -3.34 -8.87 -35.30
N ARG A 19 -2.35 -8.59 -36.15
CA ARG A 19 -2.38 -7.50 -37.14
C ARG A 19 -3.78 -7.34 -37.72
N LEU A 20 -4.40 -6.17 -37.57
CA LEU A 20 -5.53 -5.76 -38.40
C LEU A 20 -4.99 -5.53 -39.81
N THR A 21 -4.80 -6.61 -40.56
CA THR A 21 -4.68 -6.53 -42.02
C THR A 21 -6.08 -6.28 -42.55
N PHE A 22 -6.43 -5.02 -42.77
CA PHE A 22 -7.60 -4.69 -43.58
C PHE A 22 -7.31 -5.13 -45.01
N ARG A 23 -7.75 -6.33 -45.40
CA ARG A 23 -7.93 -6.63 -46.82
C ARG A 23 -9.09 -5.76 -47.29
N LYS A 24 -8.83 -4.77 -48.15
CA LYS A 24 -9.86 -4.10 -48.94
C LYS A 24 -10.49 -5.15 -49.85
N GLN A 25 -11.54 -5.82 -49.39
CA GLN A 25 -12.42 -6.58 -50.25
C GLN A 25 -13.40 -5.56 -50.85
N LYS A 26 -13.34 -5.33 -52.16
CA LYS A 26 -14.37 -4.53 -52.86
C LYS A 26 -15.70 -5.27 -52.66
N LEU A 27 -16.62 -4.68 -51.91
CA LEU A 27 -17.98 -5.17 -51.78
C LEU A 27 -18.70 -5.04 -53.13
N LYS A 28 -19.53 -6.02 -53.49
CA LYS A 28 -20.48 -5.88 -54.60
C LYS A 28 -21.55 -4.84 -54.20
N ALA A 29 -22.11 -4.14 -55.19
CA ALA A 29 -22.85 -2.88 -55.03
C ALA A 29 -24.18 -2.97 -54.21
N ASP A 30 -24.52 -4.13 -53.68
CA ASP A 30 -25.80 -4.45 -53.04
C ASP A 30 -25.69 -4.90 -51.57
N GLN A 31 -24.49 -4.94 -50.98
CA GLN A 31 -24.32 -5.32 -49.57
C GLN A 31 -24.25 -4.09 -48.64
N THR A 32 -25.36 -3.74 -48.01
CA THR A 32 -25.36 -2.83 -46.86
C THR A 32 -24.70 -3.50 -45.65
N LEU A 33 -23.61 -2.93 -45.15
CA LEU A 33 -22.97 -3.35 -43.90
C LEU A 33 -23.95 -3.16 -42.74
N GLN A 34 -24.57 -4.25 -42.25
CA GLN A 34 -25.25 -4.21 -40.97
C GLN A 34 -24.19 -4.09 -39.87
N LYS A 35 -24.23 -2.97 -39.13
CA LYS A 35 -23.40 -2.78 -37.96
C LYS A 35 -23.77 -3.85 -36.95
N ILE A 36 -22.93 -4.88 -36.81
CA ILE A 36 -23.10 -5.91 -35.78
C ILE A 36 -23.16 -5.15 -34.44
N PRO A 37 -24.26 -5.26 -33.66
CA PRO A 37 -24.33 -4.65 -32.35
C PRO A 37 -23.17 -5.20 -31.52
N VAL A 38 -22.29 -4.32 -31.05
CA VAL A 38 -21.29 -4.72 -30.06
C VAL A 38 -22.09 -5.13 -28.81
N PRO A 39 -21.99 -6.38 -28.34
CA PRO A 39 -22.70 -6.80 -27.14
C PRO A 39 -22.37 -5.83 -26.00
N SER A 40 -23.39 -5.36 -25.27
CA SER A 40 -23.17 -4.54 -24.10
C SER A 40 -22.46 -5.39 -23.04
N TYR A 41 -21.13 -5.25 -22.95
CA TYR A 41 -20.35 -5.92 -21.93
C TYR A 41 -20.41 -5.14 -20.63
N THR A 42 -21.24 -5.58 -19.70
CA THR A 42 -21.22 -5.05 -18.33
C THR A 42 -20.04 -5.69 -17.58
N ARG A 43 -19.05 -4.88 -17.23
CA ARG A 43 -17.90 -5.34 -16.45
C ARG A 43 -18.33 -5.71 -15.04
N THR A 44 -17.66 -6.70 -14.46
CA THR A 44 -17.78 -6.93 -13.01
C THR A 44 -17.01 -5.87 -12.23
N THR A 45 -17.41 -5.63 -10.98
CA THR A 45 -16.72 -4.70 -10.07
C THR A 45 -15.22 -5.00 -9.96
N ALA A 46 -14.84 -6.28 -9.94
CA ALA A 46 -13.44 -6.71 -9.89
C ALA A 46 -12.66 -6.34 -11.15
N GLN A 47 -13.25 -6.51 -12.33
CA GLN A 47 -12.61 -6.13 -13.60
C GLN A 47 -12.43 -4.63 -13.73
N ASP A 48 -13.41 -3.84 -13.25
CA ASP A 48 -13.30 -2.38 -13.22
C ASP A 48 -12.24 -1.90 -12.22
N MET A 49 -12.12 -2.54 -11.06
CA MET A 49 -11.06 -2.30 -10.09
C MET A 49 -9.68 -2.53 -10.69
N VAL A 50 -9.48 -3.67 -11.37
CA VAL A 50 -8.22 -3.99 -12.05
C VAL A 50 -7.91 -2.96 -13.14
N ARG A 51 -8.89 -2.61 -13.97
CA ARG A 51 -8.71 -1.63 -15.04
C ARG A 51 -8.34 -0.24 -14.52
N LYS A 52 -9.00 0.24 -13.45
CA LYS A 52 -8.70 1.55 -12.85
C LYS A 52 -7.30 1.58 -12.26
N GLY A 53 -6.92 0.54 -11.51
CA GLY A 53 -5.55 0.41 -10.96
C GLY A 53 -4.49 0.38 -12.06
N TYR A 54 -4.72 -0.40 -13.13
CA TYR A 54 -3.81 -0.45 -14.28
C TYR A 54 -3.62 0.91 -14.95
N ARG A 55 -4.72 1.65 -15.18
CA ARG A 55 -4.66 3.00 -15.79
C ARG A 55 -3.84 3.95 -14.94
N ARG A 56 -4.10 4.00 -13.63
CA ARG A 56 -3.34 4.85 -12.70
C ARG A 56 -1.86 4.51 -12.71
N LEU A 57 -1.51 3.23 -12.71
CA LEU A 57 -0.12 2.77 -12.82
C LEU A 57 0.52 3.12 -14.17
N CYS A 58 -0.22 3.05 -15.28
CA CYS A 58 0.27 3.54 -16.57
C CYS A 58 0.59 5.04 -16.53
N ASP A 59 -0.27 5.83 -15.90
CA ASP A 59 -0.09 7.28 -15.82
C ASP A 59 1.14 7.60 -14.98
N ILE A 60 1.24 7.04 -13.77
CA ILE A 60 2.44 7.14 -12.91
C ILE A 60 3.69 6.75 -13.68
N TRP A 61 3.71 5.59 -14.35
CA TRP A 61 4.89 5.13 -15.09
C TRP A 61 5.35 6.12 -16.18
N LYS A 62 4.41 6.79 -16.83
CA LYS A 62 4.68 7.71 -17.95
C LYS A 62 5.08 9.11 -17.47
N THR A 63 4.50 9.58 -16.37
CA THR A 63 4.59 11.00 -15.97
C THR A 63 5.38 11.23 -14.69
N ALA A 64 5.58 10.22 -13.84
CA ALA A 64 6.36 10.36 -12.62
C ALA A 64 7.86 10.32 -12.94
N ASP A 65 8.53 11.44 -12.67
CA ASP A 65 9.98 11.60 -12.69
C ASP A 65 10.62 11.05 -11.41
N TRP A 66 9.93 11.20 -10.27
CA TRP A 66 10.34 10.70 -8.96
C TRP A 66 10.32 9.16 -8.87
N LEU A 67 9.63 8.46 -9.76
CA LEU A 67 9.54 7.01 -9.72
C LEU A 67 10.90 6.38 -10.01
N ASN A 68 11.47 5.67 -9.04
CA ASN A 68 12.68 4.91 -9.23
C ASN A 68 12.42 3.70 -10.16
N LYS A 69 12.77 3.84 -11.44
CA LYS A 69 12.62 2.77 -12.44
C LYS A 69 13.73 1.72 -12.38
N GLU A 70 14.84 2.00 -11.69
CA GLU A 70 16.01 1.11 -11.58
C GLU A 70 15.67 -0.16 -10.81
N VAL A 71 14.99 -0.03 -9.66
CA VAL A 71 14.57 -1.19 -8.84
C VAL A 71 13.74 -2.18 -9.66
N TYR A 72 12.77 -1.67 -10.43
CA TYR A 72 11.93 -2.52 -11.28
C TYR A 72 12.71 -3.14 -12.44
N ALA A 73 13.78 -2.51 -12.93
CA ALA A 73 14.62 -3.03 -13.99
C ALA A 73 15.46 -4.22 -13.50
N ASN A 74 15.92 -4.18 -12.25
CA ASN A 74 16.63 -5.29 -11.64
C ASN A 74 15.73 -6.53 -11.53
N PHE A 75 14.50 -6.38 -11.06
CA PHE A 75 13.52 -7.48 -11.01
C PHE A 75 13.04 -7.93 -12.39
N ALA A 76 12.95 -7.03 -13.36
CA ALA A 76 12.55 -7.36 -14.72
C ALA A 76 13.52 -8.37 -15.37
N LYS A 77 14.82 -8.21 -15.14
CA LYS A 77 15.85 -9.16 -15.58
C LYS A 77 15.65 -10.55 -14.98
N LYS A 78 15.36 -10.65 -13.67
CA LYS A 78 15.09 -11.93 -12.97
C LYS A 78 13.95 -12.73 -13.60
N TYR A 79 12.93 -12.06 -14.13
CA TYR A 79 11.71 -12.68 -14.66
C TYR A 79 11.60 -12.68 -16.19
N GLU A 80 12.59 -12.17 -16.90
CA GLU A 80 12.56 -12.00 -18.37
C GLU A 80 11.31 -11.23 -18.86
N ILE A 81 10.93 -10.20 -18.11
CA ILE A 81 9.81 -9.31 -18.44
C ILE A 81 10.31 -7.89 -18.68
N THR A 82 9.44 -7.01 -19.20
CA THR A 82 9.78 -5.59 -19.30
C THR A 82 9.81 -4.93 -17.91
N THR A 83 10.57 -3.85 -17.77
CA THR A 83 10.59 -3.02 -16.54
C THR A 83 9.19 -2.59 -16.12
N PHE A 84 8.34 -2.20 -17.08
CA PHE A 84 6.96 -1.84 -16.80
C PHE A 84 6.13 -3.02 -16.29
N ASN A 85 6.29 -4.23 -16.85
CA ASN A 85 5.59 -5.41 -16.35
C ASN A 85 6.05 -5.81 -14.95
N SER A 86 7.33 -5.60 -14.63
CA SER A 86 7.87 -5.74 -13.27
C SER A 86 7.20 -4.72 -12.33
N PHE A 87 7.14 -3.45 -12.71
CA PHE A 87 6.40 -2.42 -11.97
C PHE A 87 4.94 -2.80 -11.72
N LEU A 88 4.21 -3.26 -12.75
CA LEU A 88 2.83 -3.72 -12.59
C LEU A 88 2.72 -4.93 -11.66
N LYS A 89 3.63 -5.91 -11.76
CA LYS A 89 3.62 -7.11 -10.92
C LYS A 89 3.59 -6.74 -9.43
N TYR A 90 4.42 -5.79 -9.00
CA TYR A 90 4.53 -5.42 -7.58
C TYR A 90 3.43 -4.47 -7.11
N ASN A 91 2.98 -3.55 -7.98
CA ASN A 91 2.04 -2.50 -7.58
C ASN A 91 0.57 -2.86 -7.81
N MET A 92 0.27 -3.77 -8.73
CA MET A 92 -1.11 -4.02 -9.15
C MET A 92 -1.99 -4.74 -8.10
N PRO A 93 -1.48 -5.68 -7.29
CA PRO A 93 -2.25 -6.22 -6.19
C PRO A 93 -2.66 -5.13 -5.19
N VAL A 94 -1.76 -4.19 -4.88
CA VAL A 94 -2.07 -3.07 -3.99
C VAL A 94 -3.12 -2.16 -4.62
N MET A 95 -2.86 -1.69 -5.85
CA MET A 95 -3.70 -0.70 -6.54
C MET A 95 -5.08 -1.21 -6.93
N SER A 96 -5.20 -2.49 -7.30
CA SER A 96 -6.51 -3.08 -7.62
C SER A 96 -7.47 -3.05 -6.43
N ARG A 97 -6.96 -3.01 -5.20
CA ARG A 97 -7.77 -2.92 -3.98
C ARG A 97 -8.20 -1.49 -3.66
N LYS A 98 -7.82 -0.48 -4.45
CA LYS A 98 -8.18 0.94 -4.26
C LYS A 98 -7.79 1.47 -2.88
N PRO A 99 -6.50 1.60 -2.59
CA PRO A 99 -6.07 2.27 -1.38
C PRO A 99 -6.55 3.72 -1.38
N VAL A 100 -6.78 4.28 -0.19
CA VAL A 100 -6.95 5.73 0.02
C VAL A 100 -5.61 6.43 0.22
N LEU A 101 -4.55 5.67 0.50
CA LEU A 101 -3.17 6.13 0.52
C LEU A 101 -2.27 4.99 0.07
N TYR A 102 -1.37 5.25 -0.89
CA TYR A 102 -0.27 4.38 -1.21
C TYR A 102 1.02 5.19 -1.41
N LEU A 103 1.87 5.20 -0.38
CA LEU A 103 3.22 5.76 -0.46
C LEU A 103 4.20 4.62 -0.76
N SER A 104 4.76 4.56 -1.97
CA SER A 104 5.78 3.55 -2.34
C SER A 104 7.07 3.72 -1.53
N LEU A 105 7.35 4.97 -1.14
CA LEU A 105 8.59 5.43 -0.50
C LEU A 105 9.80 4.94 -1.28
N ASP A 106 9.78 5.15 -2.60
CA ASP A 106 10.85 4.78 -3.53
C ASP A 106 11.48 5.95 -4.28
N GLU A 107 11.13 7.19 -3.92
CA GLU A 107 11.59 8.44 -4.54
C GLU A 107 13.11 8.61 -4.39
N GLY A 108 13.65 8.29 -3.22
CA GLY A 108 15.09 8.32 -2.96
C GLY A 108 15.72 9.70 -2.80
N GLN A 109 14.94 10.78 -2.93
CA GLN A 109 15.36 12.15 -2.72
C GLN A 109 14.16 13.08 -2.52
N GLY A 110 14.44 14.31 -2.08
CA GLY A 110 13.43 15.34 -1.86
C GLY A 110 12.61 15.11 -0.60
N THR A 111 11.61 15.98 -0.39
CA THR A 111 10.79 16.02 0.82
C THR A 111 9.34 15.61 0.58
N THR A 112 9.02 15.07 -0.59
CA THR A 112 7.64 14.67 -0.94
C THR A 112 7.55 13.15 -1.03
N ALA A 113 6.67 12.57 -0.23
CA ALA A 113 6.21 11.18 -0.37
C ALA A 113 4.93 11.16 -1.22
N HIS A 114 5.02 10.66 -2.45
CA HIS A 114 3.93 10.72 -3.41
C HIS A 114 2.91 9.60 -3.20
N ASP A 115 1.64 9.96 -3.23
CA ASP A 115 0.53 9.03 -3.16
C ASP A 115 0.14 8.50 -4.55
N PHE A 116 0.32 7.20 -4.73
CA PHE A 116 -0.04 6.48 -5.96
C PHE A 116 -1.54 6.31 -6.11
N SER A 117 -2.30 6.46 -5.02
CA SER A 117 -3.75 6.34 -5.02
C SER A 117 -4.42 7.41 -5.89
N GLU A 118 -5.75 7.31 -6.04
CA GLU A 118 -6.53 8.33 -6.74
C GLU A 118 -6.78 9.60 -5.89
N TYR A 119 -6.45 9.57 -4.60
CA TYR A 119 -6.79 10.63 -3.63
C TYR A 119 -5.72 11.70 -3.46
N GLN A 120 -4.50 11.49 -3.97
CA GLN A 120 -3.41 12.47 -3.92
C GLN A 120 -3.08 12.93 -2.49
N ASN A 121 -3.19 12.02 -1.53
CA ASN A 121 -2.84 12.25 -0.12
C ASN A 121 -1.31 12.24 0.05
N ASN A 122 -0.59 13.09 -0.68
CA ASN A 122 0.87 13.18 -0.63
C ASN A 122 1.32 13.57 0.78
N GLY A 123 2.44 12.99 1.21
CA GLY A 123 3.11 13.33 2.46
C GLY A 123 4.27 14.28 2.27
N THR A 124 4.57 15.05 3.32
CA THR A 124 5.81 15.83 3.45
C THR A 124 6.73 15.11 4.43
N VAL A 125 7.98 14.87 4.02
CA VAL A 125 9.04 14.25 4.81
C VAL A 125 9.78 15.33 5.61
N TYR A 126 9.91 15.12 6.91
CA TYR A 126 10.66 15.97 7.84
C TYR A 126 11.75 15.13 8.51
N GLY A 127 12.99 15.60 8.47
CA GLY A 127 14.16 14.99 9.12
C GLY A 127 14.66 13.67 8.49
N ALA A 128 13.72 12.76 8.18
CA ALA A 128 13.99 11.41 7.72
C ALA A 128 14.81 11.38 6.43
N THR A 129 15.73 10.41 6.34
CA THR A 129 16.71 10.32 5.26
C THR A 129 16.42 9.16 4.32
N TRP A 130 16.64 9.38 3.02
CA TRP A 130 16.51 8.32 2.03
C TRP A 130 17.70 7.37 2.09
N GLN A 131 17.42 6.06 2.12
CA GLN A 131 18.42 5.01 2.03
C GLN A 131 18.10 4.09 0.85
N LYS A 132 19.14 3.48 0.25
CA LYS A 132 18.99 2.51 -0.85
C LYS A 132 19.39 1.13 -0.37
N LEU A 133 18.47 0.17 -0.48
CA LEU A 133 18.71 -1.24 -0.20
C LEU A 133 19.62 -1.87 -1.26
N LYS A 134 20.21 -3.02 -0.94
CA LYS A 134 21.10 -3.76 -1.86
C LYS A 134 20.46 -4.12 -3.20
N ASN A 135 19.14 -4.31 -3.23
CA ASN A 135 18.38 -4.61 -4.45
C ASN A 135 18.04 -3.35 -5.29
N GLY A 136 18.46 -2.16 -4.85
CA GLY A 136 18.23 -0.87 -5.50
C GLY A 136 16.94 -0.18 -5.07
N LYS A 137 16.13 -0.78 -4.20
CA LYS A 137 14.92 -0.15 -3.66
C LYS A 137 15.31 0.98 -2.71
N ASN A 138 14.72 2.16 -2.90
CA ASN A 138 14.80 3.22 -1.90
C ASN A 138 13.78 2.95 -0.78
N VAL A 139 14.14 3.41 0.42
CA VAL A 139 13.37 3.35 1.66
C VAL A 139 13.66 4.61 2.48
N LEU A 140 12.84 4.88 3.50
CA LEU A 140 13.01 6.05 4.36
C LEU A 140 13.45 5.63 5.75
N TYR A 141 14.54 6.22 6.24
CA TYR A 141 15.11 5.98 7.56
C TYR A 141 14.77 7.12 8.51
N PHE A 142 14.27 6.75 9.68
CA PHE A 142 13.92 7.62 10.80
C PHE A 142 14.90 7.32 11.93
N ASP A 143 15.60 8.34 12.42
CA ASP A 143 16.66 8.20 13.42
C ASP A 143 16.15 8.16 14.87
N GLY A 144 14.90 8.61 15.08
CA GLY A 144 14.20 8.65 16.36
C GLY A 144 14.25 9.99 17.10
N VAL A 145 14.68 11.08 16.45
CA VAL A 145 14.79 12.41 17.08
C VAL A 145 13.67 13.34 16.62
N ASP A 146 13.64 13.70 15.33
CA ASP A 146 12.69 14.66 14.75
C ASP A 146 12.29 14.27 13.32
N ASP A 147 12.10 12.97 13.11
CA ASP A 147 11.84 12.37 11.81
C ASP A 147 10.39 11.90 11.67
N TRP A 148 9.67 12.38 10.65
CA TRP A 148 8.32 11.89 10.32
C TRP A 148 7.90 12.16 8.88
N ILE A 149 6.79 11.53 8.46
CA ILE A 149 6.03 11.97 7.28
C ILE A 149 4.69 12.51 7.75
N GLU A 150 4.34 13.72 7.33
CA GLU A 150 3.03 14.32 7.59
C GLU A 150 2.19 14.28 6.32
N ILE A 151 1.03 13.64 6.39
CA ILE A 151 0.03 13.63 5.34
C ILE A 151 -1.09 14.56 5.78
N PRO A 152 -1.36 15.66 5.06
CA PRO A 152 -2.45 16.57 5.39
C PRO A 152 -3.79 15.85 5.49
N HIS A 153 -4.67 16.39 6.32
CA HIS A 153 -6.01 15.85 6.47
C HIS A 153 -6.75 15.78 5.12
N SER A 154 -7.50 14.69 4.94
CA SER A 154 -8.40 14.47 3.82
C SER A 154 -9.58 13.62 4.28
N THR A 155 -10.77 13.90 3.74
CA THR A 155 -11.99 13.15 4.09
C THR A 155 -11.92 11.69 3.66
N SER A 156 -11.05 11.33 2.71
CA SER A 156 -10.81 9.93 2.32
C SER A 156 -10.11 9.11 3.42
N LEU A 157 -9.49 9.78 4.40
CA LEU A 157 -8.86 9.18 5.58
C LEU A 157 -9.80 9.17 6.80
N ASP A 158 -11.01 9.72 6.69
CA ASP A 158 -12.03 9.71 7.75
C ASP A 158 -12.85 8.43 7.69
N THR A 159 -12.22 7.35 8.13
CA THR A 159 -12.82 6.02 8.07
C THR A 159 -12.82 5.33 9.42
N GLN A 160 -13.93 4.64 9.72
CA GLN A 160 -14.12 3.85 10.93
C GLN A 160 -13.77 2.36 10.70
N THR A 161 -13.79 1.93 9.44
CA THR A 161 -13.29 0.63 8.98
C THR A 161 -12.00 0.88 8.19
N VAL A 162 -10.88 0.30 8.60
CA VAL A 162 -9.58 0.59 8.00
C VAL A 162 -8.69 -0.63 7.93
N THR A 163 -7.90 -0.74 6.86
CA THR A 163 -6.73 -1.62 6.81
C THR A 163 -5.50 -0.76 6.60
N MET A 164 -4.56 -0.84 7.53
CA MET A 164 -3.22 -0.28 7.40
C MET A 164 -2.24 -1.40 7.09
N CYS A 165 -1.35 -1.19 6.14
CA CYS A 165 -0.28 -2.11 5.80
C CYS A 165 1.03 -1.35 5.61
N VAL A 166 2.15 -1.94 6.04
CA VAL A 166 3.46 -1.29 5.94
C VAL A 166 4.57 -2.35 5.89
N TRP A 167 5.62 -2.06 5.11
CA TRP A 167 6.90 -2.72 5.27
C TRP A 167 7.76 -1.92 6.24
N ILE A 168 8.22 -2.58 7.31
CA ILE A 168 9.02 -1.96 8.36
C ILE A 168 10.25 -2.80 8.67
N TYR A 169 11.36 -2.14 8.94
CA TYR A 169 12.56 -2.72 9.52
C TYR A 169 12.93 -1.95 10.78
N ILE A 170 13.20 -2.68 11.86
CA ILE A 170 13.47 -2.10 13.18
C ILE A 170 14.96 -2.35 13.49
N PRO A 171 15.83 -1.32 13.43
CA PRO A 171 17.22 -1.45 13.87
C PRO A 171 17.29 -1.54 15.39
N PRO A 172 18.39 -2.06 15.97
CA PRO A 172 18.59 -2.08 17.42
C PRO A 172 18.75 -0.66 17.95
N TYR A 173 17.96 -0.32 18.96
CA TYR A 173 18.08 0.88 19.77
C TYR A 173 17.26 0.72 21.06
N ASP A 174 17.58 1.52 22.07
CA ASP A 174 16.84 1.51 23.34
C ASP A 174 15.63 2.44 23.23
N PHE A 175 14.46 1.91 23.57
CA PHE A 175 13.21 2.66 23.66
C PHE A 175 12.26 1.98 24.65
N GLU A 176 11.31 2.76 25.17
CA GLU A 176 10.32 2.29 26.14
C GLU A 176 8.91 2.38 25.58
N GLY A 177 8.10 1.35 25.83
CA GLY A 177 6.71 1.27 25.41
C GLY A 177 6.57 1.00 23.91
N CYS A 178 5.74 1.81 23.23
CA CYS A 178 5.38 1.56 21.84
C CYS A 178 5.58 2.77 20.92
N ALA A 179 6.30 2.54 19.83
CA ALA A 179 6.68 3.46 18.78
C ALA A 179 5.65 3.56 17.64
N PRO A 180 5.11 4.76 17.32
CA PRO A 180 4.07 4.91 16.30
C PRO A 180 4.63 4.64 14.91
N ILE A 181 3.96 3.80 14.11
CA ILE A 181 4.32 3.57 12.69
C ILE A 181 3.38 4.37 11.79
N ILE A 182 2.08 4.21 11.98
CA ILE A 182 1.02 4.92 11.26
C ILE A 182 0.04 5.43 12.31
N ASN A 183 -0.24 6.74 12.34
CA ASN A 183 -1.11 7.36 13.33
C ASN A 183 -2.09 8.34 12.69
N ARG A 184 -3.40 8.06 12.76
CA ARG A 184 -4.42 8.93 12.15
C ARG A 184 -4.49 10.32 12.77
N ASN A 185 -4.00 10.51 13.99
CA ASN A 185 -3.90 11.82 14.62
C ASN A 185 -2.45 12.07 15.02
N ALA A 186 -1.65 12.59 14.07
CA ALA A 186 -0.21 12.82 14.29
C ALA A 186 0.09 13.79 15.44
N ASN A 187 -0.88 14.62 15.84
CA ASN A 187 -0.70 15.69 16.82
C ASN A 187 -0.80 15.21 18.28
N THR A 188 -1.07 13.94 18.54
CA THR A 188 -1.25 13.43 19.90
C THR A 188 -0.74 12.00 20.07
N ASN A 189 -0.41 11.67 21.32
CA ASN A 189 -0.12 10.31 21.78
C ASN A 189 -1.14 9.82 22.83
N VAL A 190 -2.25 10.54 22.99
CA VAL A 190 -3.36 10.19 23.90
C VAL A 190 -4.26 9.18 23.18
N TRP A 191 -4.37 7.97 23.70
CA TRP A 191 -4.96 6.83 22.98
C TRP A 191 -6.42 7.06 22.62
N GLU A 192 -7.19 7.67 23.52
CA GLU A 192 -8.61 7.98 23.31
C GLU A 192 -8.81 8.97 22.16
N LYS A 193 -7.78 9.78 21.85
CA LYS A 193 -7.77 10.79 20.78
C LYS A 193 -7.03 10.29 19.53
N ILE A 194 -6.84 8.98 19.38
CA ILE A 194 -6.23 8.37 18.21
C ILE A 194 -7.29 7.47 17.54
N PRO A 195 -7.91 7.88 16.43
CA PRO A 195 -8.92 7.06 15.75
C PRO A 195 -8.44 5.64 15.46
N TRP A 196 -7.24 5.54 14.90
CA TRP A 196 -6.53 4.29 14.69
C TRP A 196 -5.03 4.55 14.60
N GLN A 197 -4.23 3.63 15.13
CA GLN A 197 -2.78 3.65 15.05
C GLN A 197 -2.21 2.24 14.99
N LEU A 198 -1.22 2.05 14.13
CA LEU A 198 -0.35 0.88 14.10
C LEU A 198 1.02 1.26 14.67
N ARG A 199 1.55 0.47 15.59
CA ARG A 199 2.81 0.73 16.31
C ARG A 199 3.60 -0.55 16.57
N TYR A 200 4.91 -0.45 16.81
CA TYR A 200 5.71 -1.55 17.37
C TYR A 200 6.09 -1.25 18.81
N CYS A 201 6.41 -2.27 19.60
CA CYS A 201 6.63 -2.13 21.04
C CYS A 201 7.84 -2.92 21.51
N ASP A 202 8.46 -2.43 22.57
CA ASP A 202 9.65 -2.96 23.26
C ASP A 202 9.52 -4.43 23.71
N TRP A 203 8.29 -4.91 23.96
CA TRP A 203 8.01 -6.30 24.29
C TRP A 203 8.11 -7.27 23.09
N GLY A 204 8.61 -6.84 21.93
CA GLY A 204 8.87 -7.72 20.77
C GLY A 204 7.62 -8.03 19.94
N GLY A 205 6.67 -7.09 19.87
CA GLY A 205 5.53 -7.18 18.96
C GLY A 205 4.98 -5.85 18.50
N PHE A 206 3.84 -5.91 17.83
CA PHE A 206 3.12 -4.79 17.27
C PHE A 206 1.80 -4.59 18.01
N SER A 207 1.25 -3.38 17.96
CA SER A 207 -0.04 -3.07 18.53
C SER A 207 -0.89 -2.26 17.56
N LEU A 208 -2.19 -2.55 17.55
CA LEU A 208 -3.21 -1.77 16.88
C LEU A 208 -4.09 -1.13 17.96
N ILE A 209 -4.21 0.19 17.93
CA ILE A 209 -5.09 0.97 18.82
C ILE A 209 -6.22 1.55 18.00
N ILE A 210 -7.38 1.69 18.63
CA ILE A 210 -8.45 2.60 18.24
C ILE A 210 -8.92 3.43 19.43
N GLY A 211 -9.47 4.61 19.17
CA GLY A 211 -10.03 5.52 20.17
C GLY A 211 -11.31 6.15 19.65
N ASP A 212 -12.26 6.44 20.54
CA ASP A 212 -13.59 7.01 20.20
C ASP A 212 -13.74 8.48 20.65
N GLY A 213 -12.66 9.09 21.14
CA GLY A 213 -12.65 10.41 21.74
C GLY A 213 -12.76 10.41 23.26
N SER A 214 -13.17 9.31 23.90
CA SER A 214 -13.39 9.19 25.35
C SER A 214 -12.74 7.94 25.96
N THR A 215 -12.68 6.85 25.21
CA THR A 215 -12.08 5.57 25.58
C THR A 215 -11.18 5.07 24.46
N ALA A 216 -10.34 4.08 24.77
CA ALA A 216 -9.46 3.44 23.81
C ALA A 216 -9.50 1.92 23.95
N GLN A 217 -9.25 1.25 22.84
CA GLN A 217 -9.10 -0.19 22.78
C GLN A 217 -7.83 -0.52 22.00
N ALA A 218 -7.07 -1.51 22.47
CA ALA A 218 -5.89 -1.98 21.77
C ALA A 218 -5.82 -3.50 21.72
N ILE A 219 -5.10 -3.99 20.72
CA ILE A 219 -4.65 -5.37 20.61
C ILE A 219 -3.13 -5.39 20.42
N GLY A 220 -2.46 -6.34 21.07
CA GLY A 220 -1.04 -6.64 20.85
C GLY A 220 -0.88 -7.96 20.10
N PHE A 221 0.09 -8.03 19.20
CA PHE A 221 0.42 -9.23 18.44
C PHE A 221 1.95 -9.34 18.26
N ARG A 222 2.52 -10.43 18.78
CA ARG A 222 3.98 -10.68 18.81
C ARG A 222 4.50 -11.11 17.44
N GLN A 223 5.82 -10.96 17.26
CA GLN A 223 6.70 -11.54 16.22
C GLN A 223 7.50 -10.46 15.48
N TRP A 224 8.27 -9.65 16.21
CA TRP A 224 9.39 -8.96 15.59
C TRP A 224 10.68 -9.16 16.39
N GLU A 225 11.79 -9.14 15.67
CA GLU A 225 13.15 -9.14 16.17
C GLU A 225 13.92 -8.05 15.41
N TYR A 226 15.00 -7.53 16.01
CA TYR A 226 15.83 -6.54 15.35
C TYR A 226 16.40 -7.04 14.02
N ASN A 227 16.71 -6.08 13.16
CA ASN A 227 17.43 -6.28 11.92
C ASN A 227 16.70 -7.17 10.87
N LYS A 228 15.36 -7.17 10.89
CA LYS A 228 14.52 -7.90 9.95
C LYS A 228 13.44 -7.02 9.35
N TRP A 229 13.12 -7.27 8.09
CA TRP A 229 11.95 -6.71 7.44
C TRP A 229 10.70 -7.48 7.85
N TYR A 230 9.63 -6.75 8.12
CA TYR A 230 8.30 -7.28 8.39
C TYR A 230 7.27 -6.57 7.52
N PHE A 231 6.34 -7.34 6.99
CA PHE A 231 5.09 -6.81 6.48
C PHE A 231 4.05 -6.89 7.60
N VAL A 232 3.58 -5.73 8.04
CA VAL A 232 2.64 -5.63 9.16
C VAL A 232 1.33 -5.08 8.66
N ALA A 233 0.22 -5.68 9.08
CA ALA A 233 -1.10 -5.13 8.81
C ALA A 233 -1.97 -5.09 10.06
N GLY A 234 -2.65 -3.96 10.27
CA GLY A 234 -3.70 -3.79 11.27
C GLY A 234 -5.04 -3.57 10.56
N VAL A 235 -6.07 -4.31 10.96
CA VAL A 235 -7.41 -4.22 10.39
C VAL A 235 -8.41 -3.88 11.49
N VAL A 236 -9.18 -2.81 11.26
CA VAL A 236 -10.36 -2.43 12.06
C VAL A 236 -11.58 -2.73 11.20
N THR A 237 -12.37 -3.74 11.57
CA THR A 237 -13.48 -4.20 10.73
C THR A 237 -14.80 -3.49 11.02
N GLY A 238 -14.94 -2.86 12.20
CA GLY A 238 -16.22 -2.45 12.77
C GLY A 238 -16.81 -3.49 13.75
N SER A 239 -16.23 -4.70 13.81
CA SER A 239 -16.62 -5.78 14.73
C SER A 239 -15.42 -6.45 15.41
N GLU A 240 -14.24 -6.38 14.82
CA GLU A 240 -13.00 -6.99 15.29
C GLU A 240 -11.80 -6.10 14.97
N LEU A 241 -10.78 -6.19 15.83
CA LEU A 241 -9.42 -5.72 15.54
C LEU A 241 -8.56 -6.93 15.19
N LEU A 242 -7.84 -6.88 14.07
CA LEU A 242 -7.01 -7.98 13.58
C LEU A 242 -5.58 -7.50 13.36
N GLY A 243 -4.60 -8.27 13.85
CA GLY A 243 -3.18 -8.01 13.65
C GLY A 243 -2.51 -9.11 12.82
N TYR A 244 -1.83 -8.73 11.75
CA TYR A 244 -1.13 -9.64 10.84
C TYR A 244 0.36 -9.31 10.77
N VAL A 245 1.19 -10.36 10.71
CA VAL A 245 2.63 -10.26 10.43
C VAL A 245 2.99 -11.24 9.32
N ASN A 246 3.66 -10.75 8.28
CA ASN A 246 4.09 -11.50 7.10
C ASN A 246 2.93 -12.29 6.46
N GLY A 247 1.78 -11.62 6.33
CA GLY A 247 0.58 -12.16 5.68
C GLY A 247 -0.23 -13.16 6.52
N ASN A 248 0.16 -13.46 7.76
CA ASN A 248 -0.54 -14.41 8.63
C ASN A 248 -1.19 -13.69 9.81
N LEU A 249 -2.42 -14.07 10.16
CA LEU A 249 -3.11 -13.55 11.35
C LEU A 249 -2.33 -13.97 12.61
N LYS A 250 -2.09 -13.02 13.50
CA LYS A 250 -1.35 -13.22 14.76
C LYS A 250 -2.23 -13.08 15.98
N ASN A 251 -3.18 -12.15 15.95
CA ASN A 251 -4.14 -12.00 17.02
C ASN A 251 -5.41 -11.30 16.52
N SER A 252 -6.53 -11.55 17.21
CA SER A 252 -7.79 -10.83 17.02
C SER A 252 -8.48 -10.57 18.35
N VAL A 253 -9.30 -9.52 18.41
CA VAL A 253 -10.19 -9.24 19.54
C VAL A 253 -11.48 -8.60 19.02
N THR A 254 -12.61 -8.85 19.69
CA THR A 254 -13.86 -8.13 19.43
C THR A 254 -13.67 -6.64 19.60
N GLN A 255 -14.13 -5.85 18.63
CA GLN A 255 -14.12 -4.39 18.70
C GLN A 255 -15.32 -3.92 19.53
N ASN A 256 -15.06 -3.13 20.58
CA ASN A 256 -16.09 -2.65 21.50
C ASN A 256 -16.39 -1.16 21.35
N ILE A 257 -15.56 -0.42 20.61
CA ILE A 257 -15.70 1.03 20.41
C ILE A 257 -15.61 1.36 18.92
N THR A 258 -16.20 2.48 18.52
CA THR A 258 -16.14 2.95 17.13
C THR A 258 -15.13 4.09 17.03
N PRO A 259 -14.11 3.99 16.15
CA PRO A 259 -13.19 5.10 15.90
C PRO A 259 -13.93 6.39 15.56
N TYR A 260 -13.53 7.49 16.19
CA TYR A 260 -14.04 8.82 15.82
C TYR A 260 -13.27 9.36 14.60
N THR A 261 -13.79 10.40 13.94
CA THR A 261 -13.11 11.08 12.84
C THR A 261 -12.38 12.33 13.33
N THR A 262 -11.30 12.74 12.65
CA THR A 262 -10.47 13.86 13.07
C THR A 262 -10.00 14.69 11.88
N THR A 263 -9.87 15.99 12.07
CA THR A 263 -9.27 16.90 11.08
C THR A 263 -7.76 17.04 11.24
N ALA A 264 -7.16 16.32 12.20
CA ALA A 264 -5.71 16.26 12.36
C ALA A 264 -5.03 15.59 11.14
N PRO A 265 -3.74 15.88 10.88
CA PRO A 265 -2.98 15.16 9.86
C PRO A 265 -2.73 13.70 10.26
N LEU A 266 -2.49 12.86 9.26
CA LEU A 266 -1.98 11.50 9.42
C LEU A 266 -0.45 11.56 9.52
N GLY A 267 0.12 10.83 10.48
CA GLY A 267 1.56 10.75 10.71
C GLY A 267 2.11 9.37 10.39
N ILE A 268 3.24 9.31 9.69
CA ILE A 268 4.11 8.14 9.63
C ILE A 268 5.30 8.41 10.56
N ALA A 269 5.62 7.45 11.44
CA ALA A 269 6.66 7.57 12.45
C ALA A 269 6.44 8.70 13.49
N ARG A 270 5.18 9.12 13.74
CA ARG A 270 4.89 10.22 14.68
C ARG A 270 3.59 10.06 15.49
N ALA A 271 3.66 10.42 16.77
CA ALA A 271 2.49 10.61 17.65
C ALA A 271 2.76 11.72 18.68
N GLY A 272 2.25 12.93 18.43
CA GLY A 272 2.62 14.12 19.18
C GLY A 272 4.10 14.44 18.98
N GLU A 273 4.84 14.49 20.08
CA GLU A 273 6.30 14.68 20.13
C GLU A 273 7.06 13.34 20.28
N ARG A 274 6.39 12.21 20.04
CA ARG A 274 7.03 10.89 20.05
C ARG A 274 7.54 10.54 18.65
N TYR A 275 8.85 10.31 18.59
CA TYR A 275 9.62 9.88 17.43
C TYR A 275 10.42 8.63 17.82
N ASP A 276 10.59 7.70 16.88
CA ASP A 276 11.20 6.41 17.17
C ASP A 276 11.96 5.89 15.94
N LYS A 277 13.04 5.13 16.17
CA LYS A 277 13.97 4.74 15.11
C LYS A 277 13.42 3.59 14.29
N MET A 278 13.30 3.76 12.97
CA MET A 278 12.80 2.72 12.08
C MET A 278 13.22 2.96 10.64
N VAL A 279 13.08 1.94 9.80
CA VAL A 279 13.06 2.10 8.34
C VAL A 279 11.67 1.73 7.86
N VAL A 280 11.04 2.61 7.09
CA VAL A 280 9.70 2.37 6.52
C VAL A 280 9.78 2.35 5.00
N ALA A 281 8.98 1.47 4.42
CA ALA A 281 8.75 1.40 2.99
C ALA A 281 7.30 1.00 2.71
N ALA A 282 6.80 1.40 1.55
CA ALA A 282 5.54 0.91 0.98
C ALA A 282 4.37 0.89 2.01
N VAL A 283 3.86 2.07 2.33
CA VAL A 283 2.72 2.29 3.22
C VAL A 283 1.43 2.26 2.42
N TYR A 284 0.45 1.48 2.88
CA TYR A 284 -0.86 1.33 2.25
C TYR A 284 -1.96 1.55 3.28
N ILE A 285 -2.97 2.36 2.96
CA ILE A 285 -4.18 2.51 3.77
C ILE A 285 -5.39 2.29 2.88
N TYR A 286 -6.34 1.48 3.36
CA TYR A 286 -7.62 1.20 2.73
C TYR A 286 -8.75 1.60 3.67
N ASN A 287 -9.78 2.27 3.16
CA ASN A 287 -11.00 2.61 3.91
C ASN A 287 -11.99 1.42 4.00
N LYS A 288 -11.46 0.22 4.18
CA LYS A 288 -12.21 -1.03 4.29
C LYS A 288 -11.36 -2.09 4.99
N ALA A 289 -12.04 -3.12 5.48
CA ALA A 289 -11.41 -4.32 6.00
C ALA A 289 -10.99 -5.20 4.82
N LEU A 290 -9.68 -5.40 4.65
CA LEU A 290 -9.17 -6.40 3.72
C LEU A 290 -9.28 -7.78 4.35
N THR A 291 -9.58 -8.77 3.53
CA THR A 291 -9.61 -10.18 3.93
C THR A 291 -8.19 -10.72 4.13
N GLU A 292 -8.04 -11.80 4.89
CA GLU A 292 -6.76 -12.50 5.06
C GLU A 292 -6.12 -12.86 3.70
N LYS A 293 -6.93 -13.35 2.75
CA LYS A 293 -6.44 -13.69 1.40
C LYS A 293 -5.88 -12.47 0.67
N GLU A 294 -6.47 -11.29 0.86
CA GLU A 294 -6.00 -10.05 0.26
C GLU A 294 -4.70 -9.57 0.89
N ILE A 295 -4.60 -9.59 2.21
CA ILE A 295 -3.39 -9.23 2.97
C ILE A 295 -2.23 -10.16 2.59
N LYS A 296 -2.47 -11.48 2.61
CA LYS A 296 -1.49 -12.48 2.19
C LYS A 296 -1.05 -12.25 0.75
N LYS A 297 -1.97 -11.90 -0.16
CA LYS A 297 -1.62 -11.62 -1.55
C LYS A 297 -0.71 -10.40 -1.70
N ILE A 298 -0.94 -9.33 -0.92
CA ILE A 298 -0.07 -8.14 -0.92
C ILE A 298 1.32 -8.52 -0.43
N TYR A 299 1.41 -9.21 0.72
CA TYR A 299 2.67 -9.70 1.28
C TYR A 299 3.46 -10.56 0.27
N GLU A 300 2.86 -11.64 -0.23
CA GLU A 300 3.54 -12.59 -1.13
C GLU A 300 4.02 -11.94 -2.43
N THR A 301 3.33 -10.90 -2.89
CA THR A 301 3.73 -10.18 -4.10
C THR A 301 4.87 -9.20 -3.81
N THR A 302 4.90 -8.58 -2.64
CA THR A 302 5.83 -7.48 -2.32
C THR A 302 7.07 -7.93 -1.55
N LYS A 303 7.07 -9.12 -0.94
CA LYS A 303 8.17 -9.59 -0.08
C LYS A 303 9.55 -9.60 -0.74
N GLU A 304 9.63 -9.93 -2.02
CA GLU A 304 10.91 -9.96 -2.75
C GLU A 304 11.57 -8.57 -2.90
N LEU A 305 10.83 -7.49 -2.63
CA LEU A 305 11.38 -6.14 -2.61
C LEU A 305 12.17 -5.86 -1.31
N PHE A 306 12.09 -6.73 -0.31
CA PHE A 306 12.59 -6.49 1.05
C PHE A 306 13.34 -7.69 1.65
N GLU A 307 12.92 -8.90 1.34
CA GLU A 307 13.54 -10.19 1.67
C GLU A 307 14.41 -10.71 0.51
#